data_AF-A0A830C872-F1
#
_entry.id   AF-A0A830C872-F1
#
_cell.length_a   1.000
_cell.length_b   1.000
_cell.length_c   1.000
_cell.angle_alpha   90.00
_cell.angle_beta   90.00
_cell.angle_gamma   90.00
#
_symmetry.space_group_name_H-M   'P 1'
#
loop_
_entity.id
_entity.type
_entity.pdbx_description
1 polymer ?
#
loop_
_entity_poly.entity_id
_entity_poly.type
_entity_poly.pdbx_seq_one_letter_code
_entity_poly.pdbx_strand_id
1 'polypeptide(L)' 'MYTVRCSKCLKWRLIPTKEKYEQIRERIDEEPFHCESAREWQQNICCDDEFDVKQDDNLRWAMDKPSIPRTPTGWQ' A
#
# COMPACT_ATOMS: atom_id res chain seq x y z
N MET A 1 -11.22 -0.10 0.09
CA MET A 1 -10.09 -0.45 0.98
C MET A 1 -8.82 -0.33 0.16
N TYR A 2 -7.80 0.36 0.66
CA TYR A 2 -6.54 0.53 -0.04
C TYR A 2 -5.46 -0.29 0.65
N THR A 3 -4.70 -1.06 -0.12
CA THR A 3 -3.68 -1.95 0.41
C THR A 3 -2.41 -1.86 -0.42
N VAL A 4 -1.26 -1.92 0.24
CA VAL A 4 0.04 -2.01 -0.43
C VAL A 4 0.79 -3.23 0.08
N ARG A 5 1.57 -3.86 -0.79
CA ARG A 5 2.42 -5.00 -0.43
C ARG A 5 3.80 -4.51 -0.05
N CYS A 6 4.31 -4.94 1.11
CA CYS A 6 5.69 -4.70 1.52
C CYS A 6 6.68 -5.42 0.59
N SER A 7 7.68 -4.72 0.07
CA SER A 7 8.70 -5.28 -0.82
C SER A 7 9.73 -6.17 -0.11
N LYS A 8 9.76 -6.17 1.24
CA LYS A 8 10.65 -7.03 2.06
C LYS A 8 10.00 -8.35 2.46
N CYS A 9 8.83 -8.28 3.11
CA CYS A 9 8.17 -9.45 3.69
C CYS A 9 6.92 -9.91 2.92
N LEU A 10 6.54 -9.20 1.85
CA LEU A 10 5.38 -9.49 1.00
C LEU A 10 4.01 -9.45 1.71
N LYS A 11 3.96 -9.01 2.97
CA LYS A 11 2.71 -8.79 3.72
C LYS A 11 1.98 -7.56 3.19
N TRP A 12 0.65 -7.63 3.19
CA TRP A 12 -0.23 -6.52 2.83
C TRP A 12 -0.49 -5.62 4.03
N ARG A 13 -0.37 -4.31 3.81
CA ARG A 13 -0.64 -3.27 4.80
C ARG A 13 -1.80 -2.38 4.35
N LEU A 14 -2.64 -2.00 5.31
CA LEU A 14 -3.75 -1.07 5.06
C LEU A 14 -3.24 0.36 4.94
N ILE A 15 -3.73 1.06 3.92
CA ILE A 15 -3.48 2.49 3.73
C ILE A 15 -4.73 3.26 4.15
N PRO A 16 -4.63 4.24 5.07
CA PRO A 16 -5.79 4.86 5.71
C PRO A 16 -6.60 5.76 4.76
N THR A 17 -5.98 6.32 3.72
CA THR A 17 -6.63 7.27 2.80
C THR A 17 -6.28 6.98 1.35
N LYS A 18 -7.16 7.42 0.42
CA LYS A 18 -6.92 7.30 -1.02
C LYS A 18 -5.67 8.09 -1.44
N GLU A 19 -5.51 9.29 -0.89
CA GLU A 19 -4.42 10.20 -1.20
C GLU A 19 -3.07 9.59 -0.84
N LYS A 20 -2.97 8.95 0.34
CA LYS A 20 -1.75 8.27 0.75
C LYS A 20 -1.46 7.06 -0.14
N TYR A 21 -2.51 6.33 -0.55
CA TYR A 21 -2.37 5.20 -1.46
C TYR A 21 -1.83 5.64 -2.83
N GLU A 22 -2.39 6.71 -3.40
CA GLU A 22 -1.94 7.26 -4.68
C GLU A 22 -0.50 7.81 -4.61
N GLN A 23 -0.12 8.45 -3.49
CA GLN A 23 1.26 8.91 -3.25
C GLN A 23 2.26 7.76 -3.25
N ILE A 24 1.95 6.66 -2.54
CA ILE A 24 2.81 5.47 -2.49
C ILE A 24 2.88 4.84 -3.88
N ARG A 25 1.74 4.65 -4.54
CA ARG A 25 1.66 4.01 -5.85
C ARG A 25 2.45 4.76 -6.93
N GLU A 26 2.38 6.08 -6.95
CA GLU A 26 3.09 6.90 -7.94
C GLU A 26 4.60 6.69 -7.90
N ARG A 27 5.14 6.42 -6.71
CA ARG A 27 6.59 6.29 -6.46
C ARG A 27 7.06 4.86 -6.26
N ILE A 28 6.18 3.87 -6.30
CA ILE A 28 6.49 2.51 -5.82
C ILE A 28 7.63 1.80 -6.56
N ASP A 29 7.91 2.21 -7.81
CA ASP A 29 9.05 1.73 -8.60
C ASP A 29 10.39 2.33 -8.17
N GLU A 30 10.38 3.59 -7.75
CA GLU A 30 11.56 4.34 -7.32
C GLU A 30 11.81 4.17 -5.81
N GLU A 31 10.71 4.11 -5.04
CA GLU A 31 10.66 4.04 -3.59
C GLU A 31 9.77 2.86 -3.18
N PRO A 32 10.32 1.63 -3.12
CA PRO A 32 9.58 0.45 -2.73
C PRO A 32 8.98 0.60 -1.33
N PHE A 33 7.72 0.17 -1.18
CA PHE A 33 7.06 0.24 0.11
C PHE A 33 7.64 -0.78 1.11
N HIS A 34 7.92 -0.34 2.33
CA HIS A 34 8.32 -1.19 3.44
C HIS A 34 7.36 -1.04 4.62
N CYS A 35 7.23 -2.07 5.47
CA CYS A 35 6.36 -1.99 6.65
C CYS A 35 6.71 -0.77 7.51
N GLU A 36 7.99 -0.44 7.65
CA GLU A 36 8.42 0.73 8.42
C GLU A 36 7.89 2.06 7.86
N SER A 37 7.58 2.14 6.56
CA SER A 37 6.96 3.32 5.95
C SER A 37 5.52 3.55 6.47
N ALA A 38 4.84 2.50 6.96
CA ALA A 38 3.54 2.64 7.62
C ALA A 38 3.62 3.25 9.02
N ARG A 39 4.81 3.48 9.58
CA ARG A 39 4.98 4.16 10.88
C ARG A 39 4.45 5.60 10.90
N GLU A 40 4.22 6.18 9.72
CA GLU A 40 3.52 7.46 9.57
C GLU A 40 2.08 7.43 10.11
N TRP A 41 1.41 6.26 10.11
CA TRP A 41 0.03 6.11 10.61
C TRP A 41 -0.16 4.97 11.62
N GLN A 42 0.74 4.00 11.69
CA GLN A 42 0.71 2.91 12.66
C GLN A 42 2.06 2.80 13.36
N GLN A 43 2.16 3.39 14.55
CA GLN A 43 3.41 3.41 15.31
C GLN A 43 3.87 1.99 15.65
N ASN A 44 5.18 1.76 15.60
CA ASN A 44 5.88 0.49 15.88
C ASN A 44 5.73 -0.65 14.87
N ILE A 45 5.00 -0.46 13.77
CA ILE A 45 4.89 -1.50 12.75
C ILE A 45 6.24 -1.85 12.11
N CYS A 46 6.42 -3.14 11.82
CA CYS A 46 7.60 -3.75 11.21
C CYS A 46 7.21 -4.98 10.38
N CYS A 47 8.23 -5.67 9.86
CA CYS A 47 8.03 -6.87 9.05
C CYS A 47 7.60 -8.10 9.86
N ASP A 48 7.82 -8.11 11.18
CA ASP A 48 7.47 -9.23 12.05
C ASP A 48 5.99 -9.22 12.45
N ASP A 49 5.35 -8.05 12.44
CA ASP A 49 3.91 -7.94 12.70
C ASP A 49 3.08 -8.74 11.69
N GLU A 50 1.98 -9.33 12.18
CA GLU A 50 0.97 -10.04 11.37
C GLU A 50 0.41 -9.16 10.24
N PHE A 51 -0.10 -9.78 9.18
CA PHE A 51 -0.68 -9.05 8.05
C PHE A 51 -1.94 -8.28 8.47
N ASP A 52 -2.13 -7.07 7.95
CA ASP A 52 -3.35 -6.29 8.24
C ASP A 52 -4.55 -6.88 7.48
N VAL A 53 -4.28 -7.43 6.29
CA VAL A 53 -5.26 -8.11 5.44
C VAL A 53 -4.67 -9.43 4.99
N LYS A 54 -5.40 -10.52 5.26
CA LYS A 54 -5.04 -11.84 4.73
C LYS A 54 -5.38 -11.87 3.25
N GLN A 55 -4.45 -12.34 2.42
CA GLN A 55 -4.78 -12.69 1.06
C GLN A 55 -5.74 -13.89 1.10
N ASP A 56 -7.03 -13.65 0.89
CA ASP A 56 -8.07 -14.68 0.78
C ASP A 56 -8.72 -14.64 -0.62
N ASP A 57 -9.46 -15.69 -0.95
CA ASP A 57 -10.10 -15.86 -2.26
C ASP A 57 -11.30 -14.92 -2.48
N ASN A 58 -11.65 -14.10 -1.48
CA ASN A 58 -12.78 -13.18 -1.54
C ASN A 58 -12.41 -11.81 -2.10
N LEU A 59 -11.11 -11.48 -2.14
CA LEU A 59 -10.61 -10.18 -2.60
C LEU A 59 -9.94 -10.31 -3.98
N ARG A 60 -10.35 -9.46 -4.92
CA ARG A 60 -9.61 -9.28 -6.18
C ARG A 60 -8.46 -8.32 -5.94
N TRP A 61 -7.24 -8.85 -5.98
CA TRP A 61 -6.02 -8.09 -5.77
C TRP A 61 -5.60 -7.42 -7.08
N ALA A 62 -5.61 -6.09 -7.11
CA ALA A 62 -4.99 -5.33 -8.18
C ALA A 62 -3.53 -5.08 -7.80
N MET A 63 -2.60 -5.62 -8.58
CA MET A 63 -1.22 -5.14 -8.59
C MET A 63 -1.16 -4.05 -9.64
N ASP A 64 -1.12 -2.79 -9.18
CA ASP A 64 -1.05 -1.66 -10.09
C ASP A 64 0.21 -1.74 -10.96
N LYS A 65 0.06 -1.47 -12.26
CA LYS A 65 1.22 -1.26 -13.13
C LYS A 65 1.92 0.00 -12.62
N PRO A 66 3.24 0.00 -12.48
CA PRO A 66 3.90 1.19 -12.00
C PRO A 66 3.81 2.36 -12.99
N SER A 67 4.08 3.57 -12.47
CA SER A 67 4.00 4.84 -13.19
C SER A 67 2.60 5.24 -13.70
N ILE A 68 1.53 4.73 -13.08
CA ILE A 68 0.17 5.22 -13.36
C ILE A 68 0.00 6.61 -12.70
N PRO A 69 -0.34 7.66 -13.47
CA PRO A 69 -0.56 9.00 -12.92
C PRO A 69 -1.67 9.01 -11.85
N ARG A 70 -1.58 9.94 -10.90
CA ARG A 70 -2.66 10.16 -9.92
C ARG A 70 -3.97 10.53 -10.63
N THR A 71 -5.09 10.18 -10.00
CA THR A 71 -6.40 10.59 -10.50
C THR A 71 -6.48 12.12 -10.48
N PRO A 72 -6.86 12.80 -11.58
CA PRO A 72 -7.07 14.24 -11.56
C PRO A 72 -8.07 14.65 -10.48
N THR A 73 -7.82 15.79 -9.84
CA THR A 73 -8.72 16.35 -8.82
C THR A 73 -10.11 16.60 -9.43
N GLY A 74 -11.15 16.02 -8.84
CA GLY A 74 -12.55 16.18 -9.27
C GLY A 74 -13.16 15.00 -10.04
N TRP A 75 -12.41 13.92 -10.30
CA TRP A 75 -12.96 12.66 -10.80
C TRP A 75 -13.36 11.73 -9.64
N GLN A 76 -14.63 11.28 -9.61
CA GLN A 76 -15.15 10.23 -8.73
C GLN A 76 -15.77 9.09 -9.53
#